data_AF-A0A7V2UBH0-F1
#
_entry.id   AF-A0A7V2UBH0-F1
#
_cell.length_a   1.000
_cell.length_b   1.000
_cell.length_c   1.000
_cell.angle_alpha   90.00
_cell.angle_beta   90.00
_cell.angle_gamma   90.00
#
_symmetry.space_group_name_H-M   'P 1'
#
loop_
_entity.id
_entity.type
_entity.pdbx_description
1 polymer ?
#
loop_
_entity_poly.entity_id
_entity_poly.type
_entity_poly.pdbx_seq_one_letter_code
_entity_poly.pdbx_strand_id
1 'polypeptide(L)'
;MGKSCVVVLAALLALSPASGQDPRWGRGPGSPYSYGPYGQPSTELTIEQQRKLGLSEEQIRKIAELRRDLERERAKLDEQLKAASAAAVAANAEVSRISAELRSLTTTRLQKVYDSVLTEAQRKTLAQQRLGEQARNWLRGYQQWLKLTDAQMEDITGLLVPVFEKYARMEDETAAARERLADLRRAEKPDIVAIEKAEKEVDDLARRNIYQQRQDELMQRMRAGLMPDQAEKLGQIHRR
;
A
#
# COMPACT_ATOMS: atom_id res chain seq x y z
N MET A 1 -18.09 29.19 44.10
CA MET A 1 -16.63 29.14 43.94
C MET A 1 -16.22 27.71 43.59
N GLY A 2 -16.38 27.32 42.33
CA GLY A 2 -16.06 25.97 41.87
C GLY A 2 -14.66 25.95 41.26
N LYS A 3 -13.69 25.40 42.00
CA LYS A 3 -12.38 25.05 41.46
C LYS A 3 -12.57 23.82 40.56
N SER A 4 -12.74 24.05 39.26
CA SER A 4 -12.76 22.98 38.28
C SER A 4 -11.33 22.56 37.96
N CYS A 5 -11.11 21.25 38.10
CA CYS A 5 -9.89 20.53 37.80
C CYS A 5 -9.37 20.85 36.40
N VAL A 6 -8.25 21.57 36.33
CA VAL A 6 -7.37 21.61 35.17
C VAL A 6 -6.28 20.57 35.42
N VAL A 7 -6.51 19.30 35.08
CA VAL A 7 -5.48 18.29 34.79
C VAL A 7 -6.16 17.18 33.97
N VAL A 8 -5.43 16.60 33.02
CA VAL A 8 -5.77 15.48 32.13
C VAL A 8 -6.37 15.88 30.79
N LEU A 9 -5.59 16.61 29.98
CA LEU A 9 -5.75 16.57 28.51
C LEU A 9 -4.41 16.47 27.78
N ALA A 10 -3.44 15.79 28.38
CA ALA A 10 -2.07 15.67 27.87
C ALA A 10 -1.57 14.22 27.66
N ALA A 11 -2.44 13.21 27.72
CA ALA A 11 -2.01 11.80 27.73
C ALA A 11 -2.62 10.91 26.62
N LEU A 12 -3.17 11.49 25.55
CA LEU A 12 -3.71 10.71 24.41
C LEU A 12 -3.12 11.10 23.04
N LEU A 13 -2.10 11.96 23.02
CA LEU A 13 -1.34 12.33 21.81
C LEU A 13 -0.09 11.47 21.59
N ALA A 14 0.13 10.44 22.41
CA ALA A 14 1.26 9.51 22.31
C ALA A 14 0.88 8.12 21.74
N LEU A 15 -0.22 8.05 20.98
CA LEU A 15 -0.58 6.89 20.17
C LEU A 15 -0.73 7.30 18.70
N SER A 16 0.17 8.14 18.21
CA SER A 16 0.61 7.97 16.82
C SER A 16 1.31 6.62 16.78
N PRO A 17 0.85 5.62 16.02
CA PRO A 17 1.76 4.54 15.68
C PRO A 17 2.94 5.22 15.03
N ALA A 18 4.11 5.06 15.64
CA ALA A 18 5.38 5.34 15.00
C ALA A 18 5.36 4.60 13.66
N SER A 19 5.01 5.30 12.59
CA SER A 19 5.26 4.90 11.21
C SER A 19 6.75 5.09 10.96
N GLY A 20 7.54 4.33 11.70
CA GLY A 20 9.00 4.24 11.68
C GLY A 20 9.46 2.78 11.62
N GLN A 21 8.56 1.87 11.28
CA GLN A 21 8.92 0.61 10.67
C GLN A 21 8.21 0.60 9.32
N ASP A 22 8.97 0.83 8.26
CA ASP A 22 8.69 0.23 6.96
C ASP A 22 8.30 -1.23 7.22
N PRO A 23 7.06 -1.67 7.00
CA PRO A 23 6.90 -2.97 6.44
C PRO A 23 7.35 -2.76 4.99
N ARG A 24 8.63 -3.02 4.72
CA ARG A 24 9.02 -3.51 3.40
C ARG A 24 8.37 -4.89 3.20
N TRP A 25 7.04 -4.96 3.26
CA TRP A 25 6.27 -5.74 2.30
C TRP A 25 6.23 -4.90 1.02
N GLY A 26 7.43 -4.55 0.54
CA GLY A 26 7.62 -4.33 -0.85
C GLY A 26 7.05 -5.56 -1.50
N ARG A 27 5.97 -5.33 -2.25
CA ARG A 27 5.89 -5.72 -3.64
C ARG A 27 7.31 -5.67 -4.22
N GLY A 28 8.10 -6.69 -3.92
CA GLY A 28 9.39 -6.86 -4.56
C GLY A 28 9.09 -6.88 -6.06
N PRO A 29 10.03 -6.42 -6.89
CA PRO A 29 9.97 -6.78 -8.31
C PRO A 29 9.68 -8.27 -8.33
N GLY A 30 8.66 -8.68 -9.10
CA GLY A 30 8.21 -10.08 -9.16
C GLY A 30 9.43 -10.97 -9.06
N SER A 31 9.46 -11.84 -8.04
CA SER A 31 10.58 -12.73 -7.78
C SER A 31 11.14 -13.18 -9.13
N PRO A 32 12.40 -12.86 -9.49
CA PRO A 32 12.96 -13.27 -10.78
C PRO A 32 13.12 -14.79 -10.87
N TYR A 33 12.60 -15.55 -9.90
CA TYR A 33 12.06 -16.88 -10.14
C TYR A 33 10.79 -16.79 -11.01
N SER A 34 10.97 -16.24 -12.21
CA SER A 34 10.40 -16.84 -13.39
C SER A 34 10.69 -18.33 -13.29
N TYR A 35 9.71 -19.13 -12.90
CA TYR A 35 9.58 -20.51 -13.35
C TYR A 35 9.24 -20.49 -14.86
N GLY A 36 10.04 -19.75 -15.63
CA GLY A 36 10.20 -20.00 -17.05
C GLY A 36 10.97 -21.32 -17.17
N PRO A 37 10.80 -22.05 -18.28
CA PRO A 37 11.41 -23.35 -18.49
C PRO A 37 12.90 -23.17 -18.80
N TYR A 38 13.68 -22.66 -17.85
CA TYR A 38 15.12 -22.84 -17.85
C TYR A 38 15.37 -24.29 -17.46
N GLY A 39 15.24 -25.16 -18.46
CA GLY A 39 15.81 -26.48 -18.44
C GLY A 39 17.28 -26.33 -18.11
N GLN A 40 17.65 -26.75 -16.89
CA GLN A 40 18.94 -27.39 -16.76
C GLN A 40 18.99 -28.44 -17.89
N PRO A 41 20.06 -28.50 -18.69
CA PRO A 41 20.23 -29.59 -19.63
C PRO A 41 20.02 -30.87 -18.83
N SER A 42 19.16 -31.78 -19.31
CA SER A 42 18.87 -32.99 -18.55
C SER A 42 20.22 -33.68 -18.30
N THR A 43 20.66 -33.69 -17.05
CA THR A 43 21.83 -34.47 -16.60
C THR A 43 21.56 -35.98 -16.71
N GLU A 44 20.37 -36.32 -17.19
CA GLU A 44 19.91 -37.64 -17.54
C GLU A 44 20.62 -38.20 -18.77
N LEU A 45 21.61 -39.04 -18.49
CA LEU A 45 22.18 -39.93 -19.48
C LEU A 45 21.12 -40.93 -19.95
N THR A 46 21.00 -41.11 -21.27
CA THR A 46 20.23 -42.21 -21.88
C THR A 46 20.87 -43.57 -21.57
N ILE A 47 20.10 -44.66 -21.68
CA ILE A 47 20.61 -46.03 -21.46
C ILE A 47 21.82 -46.31 -22.36
N GLU A 48 21.80 -45.85 -23.61
CA GLU A 48 22.93 -46.02 -24.54
C GLU A 48 24.18 -45.23 -24.12
N GLN A 49 24.01 -44.02 -23.58
CA GLN A 49 25.13 -43.24 -23.03
C GLN A 49 25.69 -43.87 -21.75
N GLN A 50 24.82 -44.46 -20.91
CA GLN A 50 25.24 -45.19 -19.72
C GLN A 50 26.02 -46.46 -20.07
N ARG A 51 25.58 -47.21 -21.09
CA ARG A 51 26.33 -48.36 -21.64
C ARG A 51 27.68 -47.94 -22.23
N LYS A 52 27.74 -46.82 -22.95
CA LYS A 52 29.00 -46.26 -23.48
C LYS A 52 29.98 -45.82 -22.38
N LEU A 53 29.49 -45.53 -21.18
CA LEU A 53 30.29 -45.24 -19.99
C LEU A 53 30.76 -46.51 -19.24
N GLY A 54 30.42 -47.71 -19.73
CA GLY A 54 30.82 -48.97 -19.12
C GLY A 54 30.02 -49.37 -17.88
N LEU A 55 28.84 -48.77 -17.66
CA LEU A 55 27.96 -49.16 -16.57
C LEU A 55 27.36 -50.55 -16.84
N SER A 56 27.29 -51.39 -15.79
CA SER A 56 26.63 -52.69 -15.87
C SER A 56 25.11 -52.54 -15.96
N GLU A 57 24.41 -53.54 -16.50
CA GLU A 57 22.94 -53.55 -16.57
C GLU A 57 22.29 -53.42 -15.18
N GLU A 58 22.94 -53.94 -14.15
CA GLU A 58 22.49 -53.82 -12.76
C GLU A 58 22.63 -52.39 -12.23
N GLN A 59 23.72 -51.69 -12.59
CA GLN A 59 23.89 -50.26 -12.29
C GLN A 59 22.89 -49.38 -13.05
N ILE A 60 22.65 -49.67 -14.33
CA ILE A 60 21.66 -48.97 -15.17
C ILE A 60 20.25 -49.13 -14.59
N ARG A 61 19.88 -50.34 -14.16
CA ARG A 61 18.60 -50.61 -13.50
C ARG A 61 18.45 -49.85 -12.18
N LYS A 62 19.50 -49.83 -11.35
CA LYS A 62 19.52 -49.09 -10.09
C LYS A 62 19.39 -47.58 -10.29
N ILE A 63 20.03 -47.03 -11.34
CA ILE A 63 19.87 -45.63 -11.73
C ILE A 63 18.41 -45.34 -12.13
N ALA A 64 17.78 -46.22 -12.91
CA ALA A 64 16.38 -46.05 -13.31
C ALA A 64 15.39 -46.11 -12.15
N GLU A 65 15.62 -47.00 -11.17
CA GLU A 65 14.82 -47.10 -9.95
C GLU A 65 14.96 -45.83 -9.09
N LEU A 66 16.19 -45.37 -8.84
CA LEU A 66 16.44 -44.13 -8.10
C LEU A 66 15.83 -42.89 -8.77
N ARG A 67 15.82 -42.83 -10.10
CA ARG A 67 15.16 -41.74 -10.84
C ARG A 67 13.65 -41.72 -10.59
N ARG A 68 13.00 -42.89 -10.66
CA ARG A 68 11.56 -43.00 -10.40
C ARG A 68 11.22 -42.59 -8.98
N ASP A 69 12.04 -42.95 -8.00
CA ASP A 69 11.81 -42.57 -6.61
C ASP A 69 12.02 -41.07 -6.39
N LEU A 70 13.05 -40.47 -7.01
CA LEU A 70 13.25 -39.02 -7.00
C LEU A 70 12.10 -38.26 -7.67
N GLU A 71 11.54 -38.76 -8.77
CA GLU A 71 10.36 -38.17 -9.41
C GLU A 71 9.12 -38.23 -8.52
N ARG A 72 8.92 -39.34 -7.80
CA ARG A 72 7.84 -39.47 -6.82
C ARG A 72 8.00 -38.49 -5.67
N GLU A 73 9.21 -38.35 -5.13
CA GLU A 73 9.50 -37.37 -4.07
C GLU A 73 9.31 -35.93 -4.55
N ARG A 74 9.77 -35.62 -5.77
CA ARG A 74 9.57 -34.31 -6.39
C ARG A 74 8.09 -33.99 -6.58
N ALA A 75 7.29 -34.93 -7.06
CA ALA A 75 5.85 -34.75 -7.21
C ALA A 75 5.17 -34.48 -5.86
N LYS A 76 5.55 -35.24 -4.82
CA LYS A 76 5.04 -35.03 -3.46
C LYS A 76 5.41 -33.65 -2.89
N LEU A 77 6.64 -33.20 -3.10
CA LEU A 77 7.09 -31.87 -2.68
C LEU A 77 6.37 -30.75 -3.45
N ASP A 78 6.09 -30.93 -4.75
CA ASP A 78 5.33 -29.97 -5.55
C ASP A 78 3.88 -29.83 -5.06
N GLU A 79 3.23 -30.95 -4.71
CA GLU A 79 1.90 -30.94 -4.08
C GLU A 79 1.91 -30.24 -2.72
N GLN A 80 2.89 -30.52 -1.87
CA GLN A 80 3.05 -29.85 -0.58
C GLN A 80 3.29 -28.35 -0.74
N LEU A 81 4.11 -27.95 -1.72
CA LEU A 81 4.38 -26.54 -2.02
C LEU A 81 3.12 -25.81 -2.49
N LYS A 82 2.33 -26.43 -3.39
CA LYS A 82 1.05 -25.88 -3.85
C LYS A 82 0.07 -25.70 -2.69
N ALA A 83 -0.06 -26.69 -1.81
CA ALA A 83 -0.94 -26.61 -0.64
C ALA A 83 -0.49 -25.51 0.34
N ALA A 84 0.82 -25.41 0.63
CA ALA A 84 1.38 -24.37 1.48
C ALA A 84 1.20 -22.97 0.87
N SER A 85 1.37 -22.83 -0.44
CA SER A 85 1.15 -21.57 -1.16
C SER A 85 -0.31 -21.12 -1.09
N ALA A 86 -1.27 -22.04 -1.29
CA ALA A 86 -2.69 -21.73 -1.16
C ALA A 86 -3.06 -21.30 0.27
N ALA A 87 -2.53 -21.98 1.29
CA ALA A 87 -2.74 -21.61 2.68
C ALA A 87 -2.16 -20.21 3.00
N ALA A 88 -0.97 -19.89 2.47
CA ALA A 88 -0.35 -18.57 2.65
C ALA A 88 -1.17 -17.45 1.99
N VAL A 89 -1.73 -17.69 0.80
CA VAL A 89 -2.62 -16.73 0.13
C VAL A 89 -3.88 -16.49 0.95
N ALA A 90 -4.50 -17.55 1.49
CA ALA A 90 -5.67 -17.43 2.35
C ALA A 90 -5.37 -16.66 3.65
N ALA A 91 -4.23 -16.95 4.30
CA ALA A 91 -3.80 -16.22 5.48
C ALA A 91 -3.56 -14.73 5.20
N ASN A 92 -2.92 -14.40 4.07
CA ASN A 92 -2.72 -13.01 3.65
C ASN A 92 -4.03 -12.28 3.35
N ALA A 93 -5.03 -12.96 2.79
CA ALA A 93 -6.36 -12.41 2.58
C ALA A 93 -7.04 -12.08 3.93
N GLU A 94 -6.92 -12.96 4.92
CA GLU A 94 -7.48 -12.73 6.26
C GLU A 94 -6.77 -11.60 7.01
N VAL A 95 -5.43 -11.53 6.94
CA VAL A 95 -4.66 -10.40 7.47
C VAL A 95 -5.11 -9.08 6.82
N SER A 96 -5.36 -9.09 5.52
CA SER A 96 -5.87 -7.91 4.80
C SER A 96 -7.28 -7.52 5.26
N ARG A 97 -8.17 -8.49 5.47
CA ARG A 97 -9.52 -8.27 6.01
C ARG A 97 -9.47 -7.65 7.40
N ILE A 98 -8.70 -8.24 8.32
CA ILE A 98 -8.52 -7.74 9.69
C ILE A 98 -7.91 -6.34 9.68
N SER A 99 -6.92 -6.09 8.81
CA SER A 99 -6.32 -4.77 8.66
C SER A 99 -7.32 -3.72 8.17
N ALA A 100 -8.22 -4.08 7.26
CA ALA A 100 -9.30 -3.21 6.81
C ALA A 100 -10.32 -2.93 7.93
N GLU A 101 -10.67 -3.94 8.72
CA GLU A 101 -11.57 -3.82 9.87
C GLU A 101 -10.98 -2.92 10.97
N LEU A 102 -9.70 -3.11 11.28
CA LEU A 102 -8.97 -2.27 12.23
C LEU A 102 -8.87 -0.81 11.77
N ARG A 103 -8.63 -0.58 10.47
CA ARG A 103 -8.70 0.76 9.87
C ARG A 103 -10.09 1.37 10.00
N SER A 104 -11.14 0.62 9.71
CA SER A 104 -12.54 1.09 9.86
C SER A 104 -12.87 1.52 11.30
N LEU A 105 -12.44 0.73 12.29
CA LEU A 105 -12.61 1.07 13.71
C LEU A 105 -11.86 2.35 14.09
N THR A 106 -10.59 2.45 13.69
CA THR A 106 -9.71 3.56 14.10
C THR A 106 -9.99 4.87 13.38
N THR A 107 -10.40 4.84 12.10
CA THR A 107 -10.66 6.06 11.33
C THR A 107 -12.14 6.45 11.38
N THR A 108 -13.06 5.54 11.06
CA THR A 108 -14.47 5.92 10.81
C THR A 108 -15.27 6.03 12.10
N ARG A 109 -15.14 5.06 13.03
CA ARG A 109 -15.87 5.12 14.30
C ARG A 109 -15.31 6.20 15.22
N LEU A 110 -13.99 6.33 15.32
CA LEU A 110 -13.37 7.36 16.13
C LEU A 110 -13.65 8.77 15.61
N GLN A 111 -13.66 8.96 14.28
CA GLN A 111 -14.06 10.24 13.68
C GLN A 111 -15.51 10.60 14.02
N LYS A 112 -16.45 9.63 13.93
CA LYS A 112 -17.84 9.85 14.34
C LYS A 112 -17.97 10.25 15.82
N VAL A 113 -17.14 9.68 16.71
CA VAL A 113 -17.09 10.09 18.11
C VAL A 113 -16.63 11.54 18.23
N TYR A 114 -15.53 11.92 17.57
CA TYR A 114 -15.07 13.32 17.56
C TYR A 114 -16.13 14.27 16.99
N ASP A 115 -16.80 13.88 15.90
CA ASP A 115 -17.81 14.71 15.26
C ASP A 115 -19.05 14.92 16.14
N SER A 116 -19.39 13.95 16.99
CA SER A 116 -20.50 14.04 17.93
C SER A 116 -20.23 14.91 19.17
N VAL A 117 -18.95 15.17 19.50
CA VAL A 117 -18.55 15.86 20.74
C VAL A 117 -17.95 17.24 20.47
N LEU A 118 -17.22 17.41 19.36
CA LEU A 118 -16.55 18.66 19.04
C LEU A 118 -17.51 19.68 18.40
N THR A 119 -17.28 20.97 18.68
CA THR A 119 -17.90 22.06 17.94
C THR A 119 -17.36 22.14 16.51
N GLU A 120 -18.06 22.84 15.61
CA GLU A 120 -17.60 23.01 14.23
C GLU A 120 -16.22 23.70 14.13
N ALA A 121 -16.00 24.73 14.96
CA ALA A 121 -14.70 25.39 15.04
C ALA A 121 -13.59 24.44 15.49
N GLN A 122 -13.83 23.62 16.52
CA GLN A 122 -12.85 22.63 16.98
C GLN A 122 -12.59 21.53 15.95
N ARG A 123 -13.61 21.08 15.20
CA ARG A 123 -13.44 20.14 14.10
C ARG A 123 -12.53 20.71 13.01
N LYS A 124 -12.75 21.97 12.61
CA LYS A 124 -11.89 22.67 11.64
C LYS A 124 -10.45 22.75 12.14
N THR A 125 -10.23 23.13 13.40
CA THR A 125 -8.89 23.18 13.99
C THR A 125 -8.21 21.81 14.00
N LEU A 126 -8.91 20.76 14.42
CA LEU A 126 -8.37 19.39 14.46
C LEU A 126 -8.04 18.88 13.05
N ALA A 127 -8.90 19.15 12.06
CA ALA A 127 -8.63 18.81 10.67
C ALA A 127 -7.35 19.52 10.17
N GLN A 128 -7.21 20.81 10.46
CA GLN A 128 -6.02 21.58 10.08
C GLN A 128 -4.74 21.05 10.73
N GLN A 129 -4.80 20.66 12.01
CA GLN A 129 -3.68 20.02 12.71
C GLN A 129 -3.28 18.70 12.05
N ARG A 130 -4.25 17.82 11.75
CA ARG A 130 -3.98 16.53 11.08
C ARG A 130 -3.40 16.71 9.69
N LEU A 131 -3.91 17.66 8.90
CA LEU A 131 -3.36 17.98 7.59
C LEU A 131 -1.92 18.53 7.70
N GLY A 132 -1.66 19.38 8.72
CA GLY A 132 -0.32 19.87 9.01
C GLY A 132 0.66 18.76 9.41
N GLU A 133 0.22 17.81 10.24
CA GLU A 133 1.01 16.63 10.59
C GLU A 133 1.28 15.73 9.37
N GLN A 134 0.28 15.53 8.50
CA GLN A 134 0.44 14.75 7.28
C GLN A 134 1.45 15.41 6.33
N ALA A 135 1.39 16.74 6.18
CA ALA A 135 2.35 17.52 5.41
C ALA A 135 3.77 17.42 5.99
N ARG A 136 3.93 17.55 7.32
CA ARG A 136 5.24 17.37 7.98
C ARG A 136 5.79 15.96 7.79
N ASN A 137 4.95 14.94 7.95
CA ASN A 137 5.34 13.54 7.76
C ASN A 137 5.82 13.29 6.32
N TRP A 138 5.12 13.85 5.33
CA TRP A 138 5.54 13.78 3.93
C TRP A 138 6.88 14.50 3.70
N LEU A 139 7.05 15.71 4.26
CA LEU A 139 8.29 16.48 4.16
C LEU A 139 9.49 15.81 4.83
N ARG A 140 9.28 15.03 5.90
CA ARG A 140 10.38 14.28 6.55
C ARG A 140 11.11 13.36 5.58
N GLY A 141 10.42 12.83 4.56
CA GLY A 141 11.05 12.04 3.51
C GLY A 141 12.11 12.80 2.69
N TYR A 142 11.99 14.13 2.64
CA TYR A 142 12.89 15.03 1.92
C TYR A 142 13.86 15.79 2.84
N GLN A 143 13.60 15.80 4.15
CA GLN A 143 14.33 16.62 5.12
C GLN A 143 15.84 16.36 5.11
N GLN A 144 16.27 15.09 5.23
CA GLN A 144 17.70 14.74 5.22
C GLN A 144 18.35 15.02 3.86
N TRP A 145 17.63 14.75 2.77
CA TRP A 145 18.16 14.84 1.43
C TRP A 145 18.33 16.29 0.96
N LEU A 146 17.34 17.16 1.23
CA LEU A 146 17.38 18.58 0.91
C LEU A 146 18.00 19.43 2.02
N LYS A 147 18.31 18.83 3.18
CA LYS A 147 18.80 19.53 4.38
C LYS A 147 17.86 20.66 4.81
N LEU A 148 16.57 20.37 4.89
CA LEU A 148 15.55 21.35 5.30
C LEU A 148 15.73 21.69 6.79
N THR A 149 15.75 22.98 7.10
CA THR A 149 15.73 23.46 8.49
C THR A 149 14.33 23.32 9.09
N ASP A 150 14.21 23.36 10.42
CA ASP A 150 12.90 23.30 11.08
C ASP A 150 11.98 24.46 10.65
N ALA A 151 12.55 25.66 10.45
CA ALA A 151 11.82 26.81 9.93
C ALA A 151 11.30 26.54 8.50
N GLN A 152 12.13 26.00 7.60
CA GLN A 152 11.69 25.62 6.25
C GLN A 152 10.63 24.51 6.28
N MET A 153 10.75 23.56 7.23
CA MET A 153 9.75 22.52 7.42
C MET A 153 8.40 23.11 7.80
N GLU A 154 8.35 24.11 8.67
CA GLU A 154 7.10 24.80 9.04
C GLU A 154 6.52 25.61 7.88
N ASP A 155 7.35 26.41 7.20
CA ASP A 155 6.92 27.25 6.08
C ASP A 155 6.36 26.40 4.92
N ILE A 156 7.09 25.36 4.54
CA ILE A 156 6.65 24.46 3.46
C ILE A 156 5.41 23.68 3.90
N THR A 157 5.29 23.28 5.17
CA THR A 157 4.07 22.63 5.69
C THR A 157 2.84 23.50 5.41
N GLY A 158 2.91 24.80 5.65
CA GLY A 158 1.83 25.74 5.35
C GLY A 158 1.46 25.78 3.86
N LEU A 159 2.43 25.61 2.96
CA LEU A 159 2.21 25.53 1.51
C LEU A 159 1.58 24.21 1.05
N LEU A 160 1.84 23.11 1.78
CA LEU A 160 1.34 21.79 1.41
C LEU A 160 -0.06 21.51 1.95
N VAL A 161 -0.44 22.04 3.11
CA VAL A 161 -1.76 21.81 3.73
C VAL A 161 -2.94 22.00 2.75
N PRO A 162 -3.00 23.07 1.93
CA PRO A 162 -4.07 23.23 0.93
C PRO A 162 -4.13 22.12 -0.12
N VAL A 163 -2.99 21.52 -0.47
CA VAL A 163 -2.95 20.37 -1.39
C VAL A 163 -3.54 19.14 -0.72
N PHE A 164 -3.10 18.83 0.51
CA PHE A 164 -3.68 17.72 1.28
C PHE A 164 -5.19 17.89 1.48
N GLU A 165 -5.67 19.11 1.76
CA GLU A 165 -7.09 19.42 1.91
C GLU A 165 -7.87 19.16 0.61
N LYS A 166 -7.38 19.67 -0.52
CA LYS A 166 -7.98 19.45 -1.85
C LYS A 166 -8.16 17.97 -2.14
N TYR A 167 -7.11 17.18 -1.93
CA TYR A 167 -7.11 15.77 -2.27
C TYR A 167 -7.90 14.91 -1.27
N ALA A 168 -7.96 15.29 0.00
CA ALA A 168 -8.87 14.67 0.97
C ALA A 168 -10.34 14.82 0.54
N ARG A 169 -10.75 16.02 0.10
CA ARG A 169 -12.12 16.24 -0.41
C ARG A 169 -12.42 15.39 -1.65
N MET A 170 -11.46 15.25 -2.57
CA MET A 170 -11.62 14.39 -3.76
C MET A 170 -11.74 12.90 -3.39
N GLU A 171 -11.00 12.43 -2.38
CA GLU A 171 -11.11 11.07 -1.86
C GLU A 171 -12.50 10.85 -1.21
N ASP A 172 -13.00 11.83 -0.44
CA ASP A 172 -14.34 11.81 0.15
C ASP A 172 -15.44 11.80 -0.91
N GLU A 173 -15.32 12.62 -1.96
CA GLU A 173 -16.25 12.63 -3.11
C GLU A 173 -16.29 11.28 -3.82
N THR A 174 -15.12 10.65 -4.01
CA THR A 174 -15.00 9.32 -4.61
C THR A 174 -15.64 8.25 -3.74
N ALA A 175 -15.44 8.32 -2.42
CA ALA A 175 -16.07 7.41 -1.47
C ALA A 175 -17.61 7.57 -1.48
N ALA A 176 -18.10 8.80 -1.45
CA ALA A 176 -19.54 9.09 -1.50
C ALA A 176 -20.19 8.66 -2.83
N ALA A 177 -19.49 8.81 -3.97
CA ALA A 177 -19.98 8.29 -5.26
C ALA A 177 -20.08 6.76 -5.27
N ARG A 178 -19.11 6.06 -4.69
CA ARG A 178 -19.14 4.59 -4.55
C ARG A 178 -20.24 4.11 -3.61
N GLU A 179 -20.47 4.83 -2.52
CA GLU A 179 -21.56 4.52 -1.58
C GLU A 179 -22.93 4.71 -2.27
N ARG A 180 -23.14 5.82 -2.97
CA ARG A 180 -24.36 6.05 -3.78
C ARG A 180 -24.60 4.94 -4.80
N LEU A 181 -23.56 4.49 -5.51
CA LEU A 181 -23.67 3.37 -6.45
C LEU A 181 -24.03 2.06 -5.74
N ALA A 182 -23.44 1.79 -4.57
CA ALA A 182 -23.76 0.60 -3.78
C ALA A 182 -25.22 0.60 -3.29
N ASP A 183 -25.73 1.76 -2.88
CA ASP A 183 -27.12 1.92 -2.41
C ASP A 183 -28.12 1.73 -3.55
N LEU A 184 -27.85 2.32 -4.74
CA LEU A 184 -28.68 2.12 -5.94
C LEU A 184 -28.76 0.64 -6.34
N ARG A 185 -27.67 -0.11 -6.22
CA ARG A 185 -27.63 -1.56 -6.50
C ARG A 185 -28.34 -2.41 -5.45
N ARG A 186 -28.50 -1.92 -4.21
CA ARG A 186 -29.18 -2.61 -3.11
C ARG A 186 -30.67 -2.28 -3.02
N ALA A 187 -31.15 -1.29 -3.78
CA ALA A 187 -32.55 -0.90 -3.80
C ALA A 187 -33.44 -2.07 -4.26
N GLU A 188 -34.62 -2.19 -3.64
CA GLU A 188 -35.61 -3.24 -3.93
C GLU A 188 -36.07 -3.23 -5.40
N LYS A 189 -36.03 -2.06 -6.05
CA LYS A 189 -36.23 -1.88 -7.49
C LYS A 189 -35.07 -1.07 -8.06
N PRO A 190 -34.04 -1.72 -8.62
CA PRO A 190 -32.87 -1.02 -9.15
C PRO A 190 -33.24 -0.22 -10.40
N ASP A 191 -33.00 1.09 -10.35
CA ASP A 191 -33.09 1.98 -11.50
C ASP A 191 -31.81 1.84 -12.33
N ILE A 192 -31.89 1.09 -13.43
CA ILE A 192 -30.76 0.77 -14.30
C ILE A 192 -30.12 2.04 -14.88
N VAL A 193 -30.93 3.06 -15.22
CA VAL A 193 -30.41 4.32 -15.79
C VAL A 193 -29.65 5.12 -14.73
N ALA A 194 -30.15 5.14 -13.49
CA ALA A 194 -29.45 5.76 -12.38
C ALA A 194 -28.13 5.04 -12.04
N ILE A 195 -28.12 3.70 -12.11
CA ILE A 195 -26.92 2.87 -11.89
C ILE A 195 -25.88 3.16 -12.96
N GLU A 196 -26.22 3.13 -14.25
CA GLU A 196 -25.28 3.42 -15.34
C GLU A 196 -24.66 4.82 -15.23
N LYS A 197 -25.46 5.81 -14.82
CA LYS A 197 -24.96 7.17 -14.57
C LYS A 197 -23.97 7.22 -13.39
N ALA A 198 -24.28 6.53 -12.29
CA ALA A 198 -23.42 6.47 -11.10
C ALA A 198 -22.13 5.67 -11.36
N GLU A 199 -22.19 4.61 -12.17
CA GLU A 199 -21.01 3.87 -12.61
C GLU A 199 -20.07 4.75 -13.43
N LYS A 200 -20.61 5.51 -14.39
CA LYS A 200 -19.82 6.47 -15.17
C LYS A 200 -19.18 7.55 -14.30
N GLU A 201 -19.90 8.05 -13.30
CA GLU A 201 -19.36 9.03 -12.33
C GLU A 201 -18.18 8.44 -11.52
N VAL A 202 -18.31 7.21 -11.03
CA VAL A 202 -17.23 6.50 -10.31
C VAL A 202 -16.04 6.22 -11.23
N ASP A 203 -16.28 5.81 -12.47
CA ASP A 203 -15.23 5.57 -13.47
C ASP A 203 -14.49 6.85 -13.83
N ASP A 204 -15.19 7.97 -14.04
CA ASP A 204 -14.57 9.26 -14.34
C ASP A 204 -13.71 9.76 -13.16
N LEU A 205 -14.14 9.53 -11.92
CA LEU A 205 -13.36 9.82 -10.72
C LEU A 205 -12.17 8.87 -10.57
N ALA A 206 -12.32 7.58 -10.91
CA ALA A 206 -11.25 6.58 -10.83
C ALA A 206 -10.19 6.74 -11.92
N ARG A 207 -10.56 7.25 -13.10
CA ARG A 207 -9.64 7.55 -14.22
C ARG A 207 -8.71 8.71 -13.91
N ARG A 208 -9.08 9.60 -12.98
CA ARG A 208 -8.15 10.61 -12.47
C ARG A 208 -7.05 9.88 -11.71
N ASN A 209 -5.80 10.01 -12.16
CA ASN A 209 -4.66 9.56 -11.37
C ASN A 209 -4.44 10.56 -10.22
N ILE A 210 -5.36 10.56 -9.25
CA ILE A 210 -5.39 11.45 -8.09
C ILE A 210 -4.05 11.41 -7.36
N TYR A 211 -3.44 10.22 -7.29
CA TYR A 211 -2.12 10.04 -6.69
C TYR A 211 -1.03 10.83 -7.42
N GLN A 212 -0.93 10.71 -8.76
CA GLN A 212 0.08 11.42 -9.54
C GLN A 212 -0.15 12.94 -9.50
N GLN A 213 -1.39 13.39 -9.69
CA GLN A 213 -1.72 14.82 -9.66
C GLN A 213 -1.40 15.43 -8.28
N ARG A 214 -1.71 14.70 -7.20
CA ARG A 214 -1.34 15.09 -5.84
C ARG A 214 0.16 15.21 -5.68
N GLN A 215 0.93 14.23 -6.17
CA GLN A 215 2.39 14.29 -6.10
C GLN A 215 2.96 15.48 -6.88
N ASP A 216 2.49 15.71 -8.10
CA ASP A 216 2.96 16.83 -8.94
C ASP A 216 2.68 18.18 -8.25
N GLU A 217 1.49 18.37 -7.68
CA GLU A 217 1.13 19.59 -6.93
C GLU A 217 1.93 19.74 -5.63
N LEU A 218 2.14 18.66 -4.86
CA LEU A 218 2.95 18.69 -3.65
C LEU A 218 4.40 19.08 -3.98
N MET A 219 4.96 18.51 -5.05
CA MET A 219 6.32 18.82 -5.50
C MET A 219 6.44 20.27 -5.98
N GLN A 220 5.45 20.77 -6.72
CA GLN A 220 5.40 22.17 -7.16
C GLN A 220 5.33 23.13 -5.96
N ARG A 221 4.48 22.84 -4.97
CA ARG A 221 4.34 23.67 -3.76
C ARG A 221 5.56 23.63 -2.88
N MET A 222 6.17 22.44 -2.72
CA MET A 222 7.43 22.30 -2.00
C MET A 222 8.52 23.15 -2.64
N ARG A 223 8.67 23.08 -3.97
CA ARG A 223 9.69 23.85 -4.71
C ARG A 223 9.62 25.35 -4.44
N ALA A 224 8.43 25.91 -4.22
CA ALA A 224 8.25 27.33 -3.91
C ALA A 224 8.83 27.74 -2.55
N GLY A 225 8.95 26.82 -1.59
CA GLY A 225 9.56 27.07 -0.28
C GLY A 225 11.02 26.59 -0.15
N LEU A 226 11.62 26.10 -1.24
CA LEU A 226 13.02 25.68 -1.26
C LEU A 226 13.96 26.82 -1.63
N MET A 227 15.19 26.77 -1.11
CA MET A 227 16.29 27.60 -1.62
C MET A 227 16.66 27.20 -3.06
N PRO A 228 17.29 28.10 -3.85
CA PRO A 228 17.59 27.83 -5.26
C PRO A 228 18.39 26.54 -5.51
N ASP A 229 19.40 26.25 -4.68
CA ASP A 229 20.23 25.05 -4.76
C ASP A 229 19.44 23.78 -4.42
N GLN A 230 18.56 23.85 -3.41
CA GLN A 230 17.63 22.76 -3.05
C GLN A 230 16.62 22.51 -4.17
N ALA A 231 16.09 23.56 -4.79
CA ALA A 231 15.14 23.48 -5.90
C ALA A 231 15.79 22.91 -7.18
N GLU A 232 17.05 23.23 -7.44
CA GLU A 232 17.82 22.64 -8.53
C GLU A 232 18.05 21.14 -8.29
N LYS A 233 18.47 20.77 -7.08
CA LYS A 233 18.64 19.37 -6.66
C LYS A 233 17.34 18.57 -6.80
N LEU A 234 16.20 19.18 -6.48
CA LEU A 234 14.88 18.61 -6.70
C LEU A 234 14.59 18.36 -8.19
N GLY A 235 14.91 19.34 -9.05
CA GLY A 235 14.67 19.27 -10.48
C GLY A 235 15.51 18.23 -11.24
N GLN A 236 16.69 17.89 -10.74
CA GLN A 236 17.58 16.88 -11.35
C GLN A 236 16.99 15.45 -11.28
N ILE A 237 16.13 15.15 -10.31
CA ILE A 237 15.45 13.85 -10.20
C ILE A 237 14.32 13.71 -11.24
N HIS A 238 13.59 14.78 -11.52
CA HIS A 238 12.45 14.75 -12.45
C HIS A 238 12.85 14.68 -13.94
N ARG A 239 14.15 14.76 -14.28
CA ARG A 239 14.66 14.65 -15.65
C ARG A 239 15.24 13.27 -15.99
N ARG A 240 15.28 12.34 -15.04
CA ARG A 240 15.71 10.95 -15.24
C ARG A 240 14.48 10.04 -15.32
#